data_AF-A0A2K9P0U1-F1
#
_entry.id   AF-A0A2K9P0U1-F1
#
_cell.length_a   1.000
_cell.length_b   1.000
_cell.length_c   1.000
_cell.angle_alpha   90.00
_cell.angle_beta   90.00
_cell.angle_gamma   90.00
#
_symmetry.space_group_name_H-M   'P 1'
#
loop_
_entity.id
_entity.type
_entity.pdbx_description
1 polymer ?
#
loop_
_entity_poly.entity_id
_entity_poly.type
_entity_poly.pdbx_seq_one_letter_code
_entity_poly.pdbx_strand_id
1 'polypeptide(L)'
;MKKISFKDFECIMSYDVAKKQDPCIEIEFCVDGCVEYQSSWLGKMIDEETNKSIYWVGLVEDGSQAYDFDSFEQLVNANIFYGKSIKDIWNLVTLLSIDACDVQERLPFYLG
;
A
#
# COMPACT_ATOMS: atom_id res chain seq x y z
N MET A 1 8.52 -15.03 6.55
CA MET A 1 8.55 -13.86 5.66
C MET A 1 9.31 -12.74 6.35
N LYS A 2 10.19 -12.03 5.65
CA LYS A 2 10.92 -10.89 6.21
C LYS A 2 9.99 -9.67 6.12
N LYS A 3 9.64 -9.08 7.26
CA LYS A 3 8.89 -7.82 7.28
C LYS A 3 9.75 -6.70 6.69
N ILE A 4 9.14 -5.85 5.88
CA ILE A 4 9.79 -4.64 5.38
C ILE A 4 9.66 -3.51 6.41
N SER A 5 10.66 -2.62 6.45
CA SER A 5 10.58 -1.47 7.35
C SER A 5 9.56 -0.44 6.83
N PHE A 6 9.06 0.42 7.71
CA PHE A 6 8.19 1.53 7.27
C PHE A 6 8.94 2.44 6.29
N LYS A 7 10.25 2.60 6.48
CA LYS A 7 11.10 3.36 5.57
C LYS A 7 11.18 2.74 4.18
N ASP A 8 11.27 1.42 4.08
CA ASP A 8 11.24 0.73 2.78
C ASP A 8 9.88 0.94 2.09
N PHE A 9 8.79 0.94 2.85
CA PHE A 9 7.46 1.28 2.36
C PHE A 9 7.35 2.73 1.87
N GLU A 10 7.91 3.68 2.61
CA GLU A 10 8.05 5.08 2.16
C GLU A 10 8.82 5.16 0.83
N CYS A 11 9.91 4.39 0.70
CA CYS A 11 10.68 4.31 -0.55
C CYS A 11 9.83 3.79 -1.71
N ILE A 12 9.08 2.69 -1.52
CA ILE A 12 8.16 2.17 -2.55
C ILE A 12 7.16 3.25 -2.97
N MET A 13 6.50 3.91 -2.01
CA MET A 13 5.46 4.90 -2.28
C MET A 13 5.98 6.22 -2.85
N SER A 14 7.27 6.52 -2.65
CA SER A 14 7.95 7.65 -3.26
C SER A 14 8.23 7.46 -4.76
N TYR A 15 8.13 6.22 -5.27
CA TYR A 15 8.41 5.93 -6.66
C TYR A 15 7.47 6.71 -7.60
N ASP A 16 8.04 7.20 -8.68
CA ASP A 16 7.33 7.97 -9.70
C ASP A 16 6.58 7.01 -10.64
N VAL A 17 5.30 6.76 -10.32
CA VAL A 17 4.47 5.79 -11.02
C VAL A 17 4.24 6.14 -12.49
N ALA A 18 4.35 7.42 -12.87
CA ALA A 18 4.26 7.84 -14.28
C ALA A 18 5.43 7.31 -15.14
N LYS A 19 6.52 6.83 -14.53
CA LYS A 19 7.65 6.22 -15.23
C LYS A 19 7.50 4.71 -15.45
N LYS A 20 6.49 4.07 -14.84
CA LYS A 20 6.24 2.64 -15.04
C LYS A 20 5.48 2.41 -16.35
N GLN A 21 5.68 1.22 -16.93
CA GLN A 21 4.87 0.77 -18.07
C GLN A 21 3.41 0.56 -17.66
N ASP A 22 3.18 0.08 -16.44
CA ASP A 22 1.90 0.04 -15.77
C ASP A 22 1.92 1.06 -14.62
N PRO A 23 1.24 2.23 -14.75
CA PRO A 23 1.37 3.38 -13.86
C PRO A 23 0.64 3.20 -12.53
N CYS A 24 0.73 2.00 -11.96
CA CYS A 24 0.17 1.60 -10.68
C CYS A 24 1.24 0.91 -9.84
N ILE A 25 1.23 1.16 -8.53
CA ILE A 25 1.86 0.32 -7.51
C ILE A 25 0.73 -0.31 -6.74
N GLU A 26 0.76 -1.63 -6.64
CA GLU A 26 -0.19 -2.39 -5.83
C GLU A 26 0.60 -3.20 -4.80
N ILE A 27 0.16 -3.12 -3.54
CA ILE A 27 0.71 -3.90 -2.44
C ILE A 27 -0.43 -4.65 -1.78
N GLU A 28 -0.34 -5.97 -1.81
CA GLU A 28 -1.19 -6.84 -1.01
C GLU A 28 -0.53 -7.04 0.36
N PHE A 29 -1.32 -6.96 1.43
CA PHE A 29 -0.84 -7.12 2.80
C PHE A 29 -1.88 -7.78 3.68
N CYS A 30 -1.42 -8.29 4.83
CA CYS A 30 -2.27 -8.68 5.93
C CYS A 30 -1.85 -7.98 7.23
N VAL A 31 -2.78 -7.95 8.18
CA VAL A 31 -2.54 -7.52 9.55
C VAL A 31 -2.47 -8.76 10.44
N ASP A 32 -1.29 -9.02 11.00
CA ASP A 32 -1.03 -10.18 11.85
C ASP A 32 -2.02 -10.24 13.02
N GLY A 33 -2.69 -11.39 13.18
CA GLY A 33 -3.66 -11.61 14.26
C GLY A 33 -5.02 -10.93 14.05
N CYS A 34 -5.28 -10.32 12.89
CA CYS A 34 -6.56 -9.72 12.54
C CYS A 34 -7.25 -10.50 11.42
N VAL A 35 -8.29 -11.27 11.75
CA VAL A 35 -9.02 -12.12 10.78
C VAL A 35 -9.73 -11.33 9.67
N GLU A 36 -10.07 -10.06 9.91
CA GLU A 36 -10.73 -9.21 8.92
C GLU A 36 -9.78 -8.78 7.80
N TYR A 37 -8.52 -8.48 8.16
CA TYR A 37 -7.53 -7.95 7.23
C TYR A 37 -6.47 -9.01 6.92
N GLN A 38 -6.92 -10.19 6.47
CA GLN A 38 -6.02 -11.26 6.01
C GLN A 38 -5.59 -11.08 4.55
N SER A 39 -6.34 -10.29 3.78
CA SER A 39 -6.00 -9.89 2.42
C SER A 39 -6.57 -8.50 2.19
N SER A 40 -5.69 -7.50 2.21
CA SER A 40 -6.02 -6.10 1.97
C SER A 40 -5.03 -5.53 0.96
N TRP A 41 -5.44 -4.48 0.26
CA TRP A 41 -4.64 -3.85 -0.78
C TRP A 41 -4.45 -2.38 -0.48
N LEU A 42 -3.29 -1.88 -0.85
CA LEU A 42 -3.03 -0.45 -0.90
C LEU A 42 -2.11 -0.15 -2.06
N GLY A 43 -2.14 1.08 -2.50
CA GLY A 43 -1.38 1.41 -3.70
C GLY A 43 -1.31 2.89 -3.99
N LYS A 44 -0.70 3.14 -5.15
CA LYS A 44 -0.54 4.46 -5.73
C LYS A 44 -0.70 4.34 -7.23
N MET A 45 -1.53 5.17 -7.83
CA MET A 45 -1.73 5.20 -9.28
C MET A 45 -1.85 6.64 -9.79
N ILE A 46 -1.80 6.81 -11.11
CA ILE A 46 -2.19 8.08 -11.73
C ILE A 46 -3.71 8.09 -11.91
N ASP A 47 -4.35 9.12 -11.37
CA ASP A 47 -5.74 9.43 -11.64
C ASP A 47 -5.90 9.91 -13.08
N GLU A 48 -6.79 9.28 -13.84
CA GLU A 48 -6.94 9.53 -15.29
C GLU A 48 -7.54 10.92 -15.58
N GLU A 49 -8.36 11.46 -14.68
CA GLU A 49 -9.03 12.75 -14.89
C GLU A 49 -8.10 13.94 -14.61
N THR A 50 -7.31 13.85 -13.53
CA THR A 50 -6.46 14.93 -13.05
C THR A 50 -4.99 14.77 -13.42
N ASN A 51 -4.59 13.57 -13.89
CA ASN A 51 -3.22 13.19 -14.18
C ASN A 51 -2.27 13.37 -12.97
N LYS A 52 -2.81 13.25 -11.75
CA LYS A 52 -2.07 13.33 -10.49
C LYS A 52 -1.93 11.96 -9.87
N SER A 53 -0.89 11.76 -9.06
CA SER A 53 -0.81 10.56 -8.23
C SER A 53 -1.86 10.61 -7.14
N ILE A 54 -2.65 9.55 -7.04
CA ILE A 54 -3.54 9.26 -5.92
C ILE A 54 -3.05 8.03 -5.18
N TYR A 55 -3.44 7.91 -3.91
CA TYR A 55 -3.16 6.78 -3.06
C TYR A 55 -4.48 6.13 -2.66
N TRP A 56 -4.50 4.83 -2.49
CA TRP A 56 -5.74 4.12 -2.22
C TRP A 56 -5.51 2.95 -1.26
N VAL A 57 -6.58 2.53 -0.57
CA VAL A 57 -6.63 1.34 0.29
C VAL A 57 -7.95 0.63 0.08
N GLY A 58 -7.91 -0.68 -0.15
CA GLY A 58 -9.05 -1.58 -0.09
C GLY A 58 -8.85 -2.58 1.04
N LEU A 59 -9.65 -2.47 2.12
CA LEU A 59 -9.47 -3.32 3.31
C LEU A 59 -10.09 -4.71 3.15
N VAL A 60 -11.07 -4.86 2.26
CA VAL A 60 -11.81 -6.11 2.02
C VAL A 60 -12.03 -6.34 0.53
N GLU A 61 -12.14 -7.60 0.12
CA GLU A 61 -12.24 -8.03 -1.28
C GLU A 61 -13.47 -7.48 -2.02
N ASP A 62 -14.58 -7.25 -1.31
CA ASP A 62 -15.84 -6.78 -1.93
C ASP A 62 -15.86 -5.28 -2.25
N GLY A 63 -14.78 -4.56 -1.91
CA GLY A 63 -14.63 -3.13 -2.15
C GLY A 63 -15.50 -2.24 -1.25
N SER A 64 -16.25 -2.79 -0.29
CA SER A 64 -17.10 -2.00 0.61
C SER A 64 -16.32 -1.08 1.55
N GLN A 65 -15.02 -1.36 1.75
CA GLN A 65 -14.10 -0.54 2.54
C GLN A 65 -12.92 -0.08 1.67
N ALA A 66 -13.24 0.72 0.64
CA ALA A 66 -12.26 1.38 -0.22
C ALA A 66 -12.14 2.87 0.12
N TYR A 67 -10.92 3.39 0.14
CA TYR A 67 -10.60 4.77 0.49
C TYR A 67 -9.52 5.32 -0.43
N ASP A 68 -9.73 6.53 -0.92
CA ASP A 68 -8.77 7.28 -1.73
C ASP A 68 -8.19 8.47 -0.96
N PHE A 69 -6.94 8.81 -1.26
CA PHE A 69 -6.19 9.88 -0.62
C PHE A 69 -5.38 10.67 -1.65
N ASP A 70 -5.32 11.99 -1.48
CA ASP A 70 -4.58 12.89 -2.36
C ASP A 70 -3.06 12.91 -2.06
N SER A 71 -2.66 12.36 -0.91
CA SER A 71 -1.26 12.35 -0.49
C SER A 71 -0.90 11.12 0.34
N PHE A 72 0.39 10.78 0.31
CA PHE A 72 0.96 9.72 1.16
C PHE A 72 0.75 10.03 2.65
N GLU A 73 0.84 11.30 3.05
CA GLU A 73 0.62 11.73 4.44
C GLU A 73 -0.82 11.45 4.88
N GLN A 74 -1.81 11.68 4.02
CA GLN A 74 -3.20 11.34 4.32
C GLN A 74 -3.37 9.83 4.46
N LEU A 75 -2.85 9.04 3.51
CA LEU A 75 -2.88 7.58 3.55
C LEU A 75 -2.34 7.04 4.87
N VAL A 76 -1.12 7.45 5.26
CA VAL A 76 -0.44 6.81 6.39
C VAL A 76 -0.97 7.21 7.76
N ASN A 77 -1.70 8.32 7.86
CA ASN A 77 -2.31 8.82 9.10
C ASN A 77 -3.83 8.61 9.16
N ALA A 78 -4.45 8.01 8.13
CA ALA A 78 -5.89 7.76 8.12
C ALA A 78 -6.27 6.67 9.12
N ASN A 79 -7.22 6.95 10.01
CA ASN A 79 -7.63 6.06 11.10
C ASN A 79 -8.64 4.99 10.65
N ILE A 80 -8.28 4.20 9.64
CA ILE A 80 -9.18 3.21 9.00
C ILE A 80 -9.05 1.78 9.55
N PHE A 81 -8.04 1.49 10.39
CA PHE A 81 -7.85 0.18 11.00
C PHE A 81 -8.35 0.19 12.45
N TYR A 82 -9.67 0.05 12.64
CA TYR A 82 -10.36 0.19 13.95
C TYR A 82 -9.95 1.46 14.71
N GLY A 83 -9.91 2.60 14.01
CA GLY A 83 -9.55 3.89 14.60
C GLY A 83 -8.04 4.13 14.74
N LYS A 84 -7.19 3.24 14.20
CA LYS A 84 -5.73 3.43 14.10
C LYS A 84 -5.30 3.65 12.66
N SER A 85 -4.16 4.29 12.50
CA SER A 85 -3.51 4.47 11.20
C SER A 85 -2.63 3.28 10.82
N ILE A 86 -2.34 3.10 9.53
CA ILE A 86 -1.40 2.06 9.07
C ILE A 86 0.00 2.27 9.68
N LYS A 87 0.38 3.53 9.92
CA LYS A 87 1.64 3.88 10.58
C LYS A 87 1.67 3.38 12.03
N ASP A 88 0.55 3.46 12.75
CA ASP A 88 0.45 2.97 14.14
C ASP A 88 0.51 1.45 14.23
N ILE A 89 0.05 0.74 13.19
CA ILE A 89 -0.02 -0.72 13.16
C ILE A 89 1.06 -1.37 12.30
N TRP A 90 2.03 -0.61 11.76
CA TRP A 90 2.97 -1.13 10.77
C TRP A 90 3.75 -2.36 11.25
N ASN A 91 4.07 -2.43 12.54
CA ASN A 91 4.74 -3.58 13.13
C ASN A 91 3.91 -4.88 13.03
N LEU A 92 2.59 -4.78 12.85
CA LEU A 92 1.65 -5.88 12.63
C LEU A 92 1.40 -6.15 11.14
N VAL A 93 1.80 -5.26 10.24
CA VAL A 93 1.61 -5.45 8.80
C VAL A 93 2.63 -6.45 8.26
N THR A 94 2.18 -7.34 7.39
CA THR A 94 3.01 -8.25 6.60
C THR A 94 2.60 -8.11 5.14
N LEU A 95 3.53 -7.71 4.29
CA LEU A 95 3.28 -7.65 2.84
C LEU A 95 3.27 -9.08 2.28
N LEU A 96 2.29 -9.33 1.41
CA LEU A 96 2.08 -10.60 0.71
C LEU A 96 2.63 -10.52 -0.72
N SER A 97 2.40 -9.41 -1.41
CA SER A 97 2.91 -9.17 -2.76
C SER A 97 3.14 -7.68 -3.05
N ILE A 98 3.96 -7.38 -4.04
CA ILE A 98 4.11 -6.03 -4.63
C ILE A 98 4.00 -6.19 -6.14
N ASP A 99 3.08 -5.47 -6.80
CA ASP A 99 2.74 -5.62 -8.22
C ASP A 99 2.51 -7.08 -8.63
N ALA A 100 1.73 -7.82 -7.83
CA ALA A 100 1.50 -9.26 -7.99
C ALA A 100 2.77 -10.15 -8.04
N CYS A 101 3.92 -9.63 -7.56
CA CYS A 101 5.18 -10.35 -7.45
C CYS A 101 5.52 -10.65 -5.98
N ASP A 102 6.40 -11.63 -5.75
CA ASP A 102 6.97 -11.86 -4.42
C ASP A 102 7.66 -10.59 -3.90
N VAL A 103 7.45 -10.30 -2.61
CA VAL A 103 7.96 -9.09 -1.96
C VAL A 103 9.49 -9.00 -2.05
N GLN A 104 10.22 -10.10 -1.83
CA GLN A 104 11.69 -10.08 -1.86
C GLN A 104 12.24 -9.93 -3.28
N GLU A 105 11.52 -10.44 -4.29
CA GLU A 105 11.90 -10.27 -5.69
C GLU A 105 11.62 -8.84 -6.19
N ARG A 106 10.50 -8.25 -5.76
CA ARG A 106 10.07 -6.94 -6.27
C ARG A 106 10.66 -5.77 -5.50
N LEU A 107 10.88 -5.89 -4.20
CA LEU A 107 11.37 -4.81 -3.35
C LEU A 107 12.66 -4.14 -3.87
N PRO A 108 13.70 -4.86 -4.35
CA PRO A 108 14.92 -4.24 -4.86
C PRO A 108 14.68 -3.21 -5.98
N PHE A 109 13.68 -3.43 -6.85
CA PHE A 109 13.34 -2.48 -7.92
C PHE A 109 12.98 -1.08 -7.38
N TYR A 110 12.36 -1.03 -6.20
CA TYR A 110 11.92 0.23 -5.58
C TYR A 110 12.98 0.87 -4.69
N LEU A 111 13.90 0.07 -4.15
CA LEU A 111 14.94 0.56 -3.25
C LEU A 111 16.17 1.12 -3.99
N GLY A 112 16.36 0.73 -5.26
CA GLY A 112 17.53 1.13 -6.06
C GLY A 112 18.68 0.14 -5.92
#